data_AF-A0A841DJ80-F1
#
_entry.id   AF-A0A841DJ80-F1
#
_cell.length_a   1.000
_cell.length_b   1.000
_cell.length_c   1.000
_cell.angle_alpha   90.00
_cell.angle_beta   90.00
_cell.angle_gamma   90.00
#
_symmetry.space_group_name_H-M   'P 1'
#
loop_
_entity.id
_entity.type
_entity.pdbx_description
1 polymer ?
#
loop_
_entity_poly.entity_id
_entity_poly.type
_entity_poly.pdbx_seq_one_letter_code
_entity_poly.pdbx_strand_id
1 'polypeptide(L)'
;MNEPRTIPARPRDRLFAAVTLVLAVLLLPAAFVRRPGRARELACRWALRMRFPAEDLTGLADGALAAFTAARTEALWRHGQLIGLTSGYRDPLVQQRMFDEEVRRSGSPASARMLVSPPAESNHVKGIALDVRPHEGARWLEEHGARYDLYRIYDNEWWHFEYHPDSGGRPPRRRPHPGVDHVSERGERRAGPGETGSRRGPARAVRAEPPASEAGVH
;
A
#
# COMPACT_ATOMS: atom_id res chain seq x y z
N MET A 1 -8.20 15.51 8.78
CA MET A 1 -8.35 14.19 8.14
C MET A 1 -9.56 13.53 8.78
N ASN A 2 -10.63 13.29 8.01
CA ASN A 2 -11.79 12.58 8.55
C ASN A 2 -11.43 11.10 8.67
N GLU A 3 -11.36 10.59 9.90
CA GLU A 3 -11.46 9.14 10.14
C GLU A 3 -12.64 8.61 9.31
N PRO A 4 -12.46 7.54 8.51
CA PRO A 4 -13.59 6.92 7.84
C PRO A 4 -14.63 6.59 8.91
N ARG A 5 -15.91 6.89 8.64
CA ARG A 5 -17.01 6.65 9.58
C ARG A 5 -17.06 5.16 9.92
N THR A 6 -16.39 4.74 10.99
CA THR A 6 -16.35 3.34 11.40
C THR A 6 -17.72 3.02 11.96
N ILE A 7 -18.47 2.16 11.26
CA ILE A 7 -19.71 1.62 11.80
C ILE A 7 -19.32 0.83 13.06
N PRO A 8 -19.85 1.18 14.25
CA PRO A 8 -19.48 0.47 15.47
C PRO A 8 -19.77 -1.02 15.33
N ALA A 9 -18.84 -1.85 15.80
CA ALA A 9 -18.96 -3.30 15.76
C ALA A 9 -20.31 -3.74 16.35
N ARG A 10 -21.07 -4.52 15.58
CA ARG A 10 -22.37 -5.00 16.04
C ARG A 10 -22.16 -6.07 17.11
N PRO A 11 -23.11 -6.29 18.03
CA PRO A 11 -23.00 -7.35 19.05
C PRO A 11 -22.66 -8.73 18.47
N ARG A 12 -23.23 -9.06 17.30
CA ARG A 12 -22.92 -10.28 16.55
C ARG A 12 -21.45 -10.40 16.16
N ASP A 13 -20.78 -9.28 15.85
CA ASP A 13 -19.38 -9.29 15.41
C ASP A 13 -18.46 -9.64 16.57
N ARG A 14 -18.79 -9.15 17.78
CA ARG A 14 -18.11 -9.53 19.03
C ARG A 14 -18.34 -11.00 19.38
N LEU A 15 -19.57 -11.49 19.22
CA LEU A 15 -19.89 -12.90 19.43
C LEU A 15 -19.08 -13.79 18.48
N PHE A 16 -19.07 -13.49 17.19
CA PHE A 16 -18.29 -14.25 16.22
C PHE A 16 -16.79 -14.16 16.49
N ALA A 17 -16.29 -13.02 16.96
CA ALA A 17 -14.90 -12.91 17.39
C ALA A 17 -14.59 -13.86 18.55
N ALA A 18 -15.39 -13.83 19.62
CA ALA A 18 -15.23 -14.73 20.76
C ALA A 18 -15.32 -16.20 20.37
N VAL A 19 -16.30 -16.58 19.55
CA VAL A 19 -16.45 -17.95 19.03
C VAL A 19 -15.20 -18.39 18.25
N THR A 20 -14.63 -17.49 17.42
CA THR A 20 -13.41 -17.80 16.65
C THR A 20 -12.21 -18.02 17.56
N LEU A 21 -12.05 -17.21 18.61
CA LEU A 21 -10.97 -17.36 19.59
C LEU A 21 -11.10 -18.67 20.37
N VAL A 22 -12.31 -19.00 20.86
CA VAL A 22 -12.59 -20.27 21.53
C VAL A 22 -12.29 -21.44 20.59
N LEU A 23 -12.73 -21.37 19.34
CA LEU A 23 -12.48 -22.40 18.35
C LEU A 23 -10.97 -22.59 18.11
N ALA A 24 -10.18 -21.52 18.02
CA ALA A 24 -8.73 -21.61 17.87
C ALA A 24 -8.08 -22.34 19.06
N VAL A 25 -8.52 -22.08 20.29
CA VAL A 25 -8.06 -22.77 21.50
C VAL A 25 -8.45 -24.26 21.47
N LEU A 26 -9.70 -24.56 21.15
CA LEU A 26 -10.21 -25.95 21.10
C LEU A 26 -9.52 -26.78 20.01
N LEU A 27 -9.14 -26.17 18.89
CA LEU A 27 -8.43 -26.83 17.80
C LEU A 27 -6.93 -27.01 18.06
N LEU A 28 -6.36 -26.34 19.06
CA LEU A 28 -4.93 -26.34 19.34
C LEU A 28 -4.35 -27.75 19.64
N PRO A 29 -4.98 -28.62 20.44
CA PRO A 29 -4.48 -29.99 20.66
C PRO A 29 -4.40 -30.80 19.36
N ALA A 30 -5.43 -30.74 18.53
CA ALA A 30 -5.44 -31.42 17.23
C ALA A 30 -4.38 -30.85 16.28
N ALA A 31 -4.17 -29.53 16.32
CA ALA A 31 -3.11 -28.89 15.56
C ALA A 31 -1.71 -29.29 16.05
N PHE A 32 -1.52 -29.46 17.35
CA PHE A 32 -0.26 -29.90 17.95
C PHE A 32 0.10 -31.32 17.53
N VAL A 33 -0.87 -32.24 17.55
CA VAL A 33 -0.67 -33.62 17.06
C VAL A 33 -0.26 -33.64 15.59
N ARG A 34 -0.81 -32.75 14.76
CA ARG A 34 -0.50 -32.71 13.32
C ARG A 34 0.79 -31.97 12.97
N ARG A 35 1.10 -30.87 13.66
CA ARG A 35 2.23 -29.96 13.37
C ARG A 35 2.71 -29.29 14.67
N PRO A 36 3.46 -29.96 15.54
CA PRO A 36 3.79 -29.44 16.87
C PRO A 36 4.52 -28.08 16.81
N GLY A 37 5.47 -27.91 15.86
CA GLY A 37 6.20 -26.65 15.69
C GLY A 37 5.40 -25.48 15.08
N ARG A 38 4.21 -25.73 14.53
CA ARG A 38 3.34 -24.69 13.93
C ARG A 38 1.87 -24.82 14.40
N ALA A 39 1.65 -25.40 15.58
CA ALA A 39 0.32 -25.73 16.07
C ALA A 39 -0.58 -24.49 16.18
N ARG A 40 -0.03 -23.39 16.72
CA ARG A 40 -0.73 -22.11 16.88
C ARG A 40 -1.17 -21.52 15.54
N GLU A 41 -0.30 -21.54 14.56
CA GLU A 41 -0.60 -21.07 13.20
C GLU A 41 -1.67 -21.96 12.55
N LEU A 42 -1.54 -23.28 12.67
CA LEU A 42 -2.48 -24.24 12.11
C LEU A 42 -3.88 -24.09 12.71
N ALA A 43 -3.99 -24.00 14.03
CA ALA A 43 -5.25 -23.78 14.73
C ALA A 43 -5.87 -22.41 14.39
N CYS A 44 -5.05 -21.35 14.35
CA CYS A 44 -5.47 -20.02 13.89
C CYS A 44 -6.07 -20.09 12.48
N ARG A 45 -5.37 -20.70 11.52
CA ARG A 45 -5.83 -20.85 10.14
C ARG A 45 -7.15 -21.61 10.05
N TRP A 46 -7.33 -22.68 10.80
CA TRP A 46 -8.60 -23.42 10.81
C TRP A 46 -9.75 -22.59 11.37
N ALA A 47 -9.53 -21.89 12.49
CA ALA A 47 -10.55 -21.03 13.09
C ALA A 47 -10.92 -19.85 12.18
N LEU A 48 -9.93 -19.19 11.58
CA LEU A 48 -10.14 -18.09 10.64
C LEU A 48 -10.87 -18.54 9.37
N ARG A 49 -10.62 -19.75 8.86
CA ARG A 49 -11.35 -20.29 7.70
C ARG A 49 -12.84 -20.46 7.99
N MET A 50 -13.22 -20.79 9.21
CA MET A 50 -14.63 -20.82 9.62
C MET A 50 -15.22 -19.41 9.75
N ARG A 51 -14.42 -18.45 10.23
CA ARG A 51 -14.85 -17.05 10.39
C ARG A 51 -14.98 -16.29 9.07
N PHE A 52 -14.12 -16.61 8.10
CA PHE A 52 -13.97 -15.95 6.81
C PHE A 52 -14.01 -16.98 5.67
N PRO A 53 -15.17 -17.63 5.44
CA PRO A 53 -15.24 -18.77 4.50
C PRO A 53 -15.00 -18.39 3.04
N ALA A 54 -15.20 -17.11 2.68
CA ALA A 54 -14.96 -16.57 1.34
C ALA A 54 -13.56 -15.93 1.18
N GLU A 55 -12.69 -16.02 2.20
CA GLU A 55 -11.30 -15.59 2.06
C GLU A 55 -10.54 -16.51 1.10
N ASP A 56 -9.78 -15.91 0.19
CA ASP A 56 -8.85 -16.62 -0.68
C ASP A 56 -7.46 -15.99 -0.59
N LEU A 57 -6.46 -16.84 -0.37
CA LEU A 57 -5.04 -16.46 -0.26
C LEU A 57 -4.21 -17.00 -1.44
N THR A 58 -4.86 -17.70 -2.37
CA THR A 58 -4.22 -18.28 -3.55
C THR A 58 -3.64 -17.18 -4.42
N GLY A 59 -2.43 -17.38 -4.94
CA GLY A 59 -1.75 -16.42 -5.82
C GLY A 59 -1.02 -15.28 -5.09
N LEU A 60 -1.13 -15.18 -3.75
CA LEU A 60 -0.23 -14.31 -2.99
C LEU A 60 1.21 -14.78 -3.19
N ALA A 61 2.13 -13.81 -3.33
CA ALA A 61 3.56 -14.10 -3.34
C ALA A 61 3.96 -14.78 -2.02
N ASP A 62 4.89 -15.73 -2.07
CA ASP A 62 5.25 -16.56 -0.91
C ASP A 62 5.62 -15.72 0.33
N GLY A 63 6.38 -14.64 0.13
CA GLY A 63 6.74 -13.70 1.20
C GLY A 63 5.52 -13.01 1.81
N ALA A 64 4.60 -12.51 0.99
CA ALA A 64 3.38 -11.86 1.45
C ALA A 64 2.46 -12.84 2.20
N LEU A 65 2.31 -14.07 1.69
CA LEU A 65 1.55 -15.13 2.35
C LEU A 65 2.14 -15.48 3.72
N ALA A 66 3.46 -15.63 3.81
CA ALA A 66 4.16 -15.94 5.04
C ALA A 66 4.03 -14.80 6.06
N ALA A 67 4.28 -13.57 5.64
CA ALA A 67 4.14 -12.36 6.46
C ALA A 67 2.71 -12.21 7.00
N PHE A 68 1.71 -12.29 6.13
CA PHE A 68 0.30 -12.19 6.53
C PHE A 68 -0.12 -13.31 7.49
N THR A 69 0.35 -14.53 7.24
CA THR A 69 0.07 -15.68 8.10
C THR A 69 0.69 -15.52 9.50
N ALA A 70 1.93 -15.04 9.57
CA ALA A 70 2.59 -14.74 10.84
C ALA A 70 1.88 -13.62 11.60
N ALA A 71 1.54 -12.53 10.90
CA ALA A 71 0.85 -11.37 11.46
C ALA A 71 -0.50 -11.74 12.08
N ARG A 72 -1.37 -12.44 11.34
CA ARG A 72 -2.70 -12.82 11.85
C ARG A 72 -2.64 -13.88 12.95
N THR A 73 -1.63 -14.74 12.94
CA THR A 73 -1.40 -15.70 14.03
C THR A 73 -1.07 -14.98 15.32
N GLU A 74 -0.13 -14.06 15.27
CA GLU A 74 0.26 -13.28 16.44
C GLU A 74 -0.87 -12.36 16.93
N ALA A 75 -1.60 -11.71 16.02
CA ALA A 75 -2.78 -10.90 16.34
C ALA A 75 -3.81 -11.71 17.14
N LEU A 76 -4.13 -12.92 16.67
CA LEU A 76 -5.11 -13.80 17.30
C LEU A 76 -4.64 -14.24 18.70
N TRP A 77 -3.41 -14.76 18.81
CA TRP A 77 -2.95 -15.39 20.04
C TRP A 77 -2.52 -14.41 21.13
N ARG A 78 -1.98 -13.24 20.77
CA ARG A 78 -1.52 -12.26 21.77
C ARG A 78 -2.54 -11.18 22.07
N HIS A 79 -3.36 -10.81 21.08
CA HIS A 79 -4.24 -9.65 21.21
C HIS A 79 -5.72 -9.99 21.02
N GLY A 80 -6.06 -11.26 20.76
CA GLY A 80 -7.44 -11.66 20.46
C GLY A 80 -7.98 -11.03 19.16
N GLN A 81 -7.10 -10.46 18.33
CA GLN A 81 -7.50 -9.72 17.14
C GLN A 81 -7.58 -10.64 15.94
N LEU A 82 -8.73 -10.60 15.26
CA LEU A 82 -8.94 -11.34 14.03
C LEU A 82 -8.53 -10.50 12.83
N ILE A 83 -7.81 -11.12 11.92
CA ILE A 83 -7.39 -10.52 10.65
C ILE A 83 -7.75 -11.52 9.55
N GLY A 84 -8.54 -11.05 8.60
CA GLY A 84 -8.90 -11.76 7.39
C GLY A 84 -8.77 -10.85 6.19
N LEU A 85 -9.04 -11.40 5.03
CA LEU A 85 -8.83 -10.75 3.76
C LEU A 85 -10.11 -10.76 2.93
N THR A 86 -10.36 -9.62 2.30
CA THR A 86 -11.46 -9.38 1.36
C THR A 86 -11.00 -9.64 -0.07
N SER A 87 -9.80 -9.16 -0.42
CA SER A 87 -9.16 -9.40 -1.71
C SER A 87 -7.64 -9.49 -1.53
N GLY A 88 -7.01 -10.40 -2.28
CA GLY A 88 -5.57 -10.68 -2.22
C GLY A 88 -5.03 -10.64 -3.62
N TYR A 89 -4.49 -11.74 -4.14
CA TYR A 89 -4.14 -11.81 -5.56
C TYR A 89 -5.36 -11.59 -6.45
N ARG A 90 -5.14 -10.90 -7.58
CA ARG A 90 -6.16 -10.68 -8.60
C ARG A 90 -5.61 -11.06 -9.97
N ASP A 91 -6.36 -11.87 -10.70
CA ASP A 91 -6.02 -12.22 -12.08
C ASP A 91 -5.90 -10.96 -12.97
N PRO A 92 -4.87 -10.86 -13.83
CA PRO A 92 -4.67 -9.71 -14.71
C PRO A 92 -5.88 -9.37 -15.59
N LEU A 93 -6.61 -10.37 -16.09
CA LEU A 93 -7.80 -10.15 -16.93
C LEU A 93 -8.96 -9.60 -16.12
N VAL A 94 -9.11 -10.03 -14.87
CA VAL A 94 -10.10 -9.45 -13.95
C VAL A 94 -9.75 -7.99 -13.66
N GLN A 95 -8.48 -7.70 -13.37
CA GLN A 95 -8.01 -6.33 -13.17
C GLN A 95 -8.23 -5.46 -14.41
N GLN A 96 -8.01 -5.99 -15.62
CA GLN A 96 -8.23 -5.26 -16.87
C GLN A 96 -9.70 -4.88 -17.02
N ARG A 97 -10.62 -5.82 -16.79
CA ARG A 97 -12.06 -5.55 -16.86
C ARG A 97 -12.51 -4.49 -15.85
N MET A 98 -11.96 -4.51 -14.63
CA MET A 98 -12.23 -3.48 -13.63
C MET A 98 -11.73 -2.11 -14.10
N PHE A 99 -10.53 -2.05 -14.67
CA PHE A 99 -9.98 -0.82 -15.22
C PHE A 99 -10.83 -0.29 -16.38
N ASP A 100 -11.20 -1.13 -17.35
CA ASP A 100 -12.01 -0.73 -18.51
C ASP A 100 -13.41 -0.26 -18.12
N GLU A 101 -14.02 -0.87 -17.10
CA GLU A 101 -15.29 -0.39 -16.52
C GLU A 101 -15.12 1.00 -15.91
N GLU A 102 -14.04 1.24 -15.17
CA GLU A 102 -13.79 2.55 -14.57
C GLU A 102 -13.45 3.61 -15.61
N VAL A 103 -12.76 3.26 -16.69
CA VAL A 103 -12.57 4.14 -17.86
C VAL A 103 -13.91 4.57 -18.44
N ARG A 104 -14.85 3.63 -18.62
CA ARG A 104 -16.19 3.94 -19.12
C ARG A 104 -16.98 4.85 -18.18
N ARG A 105 -16.83 4.70 -16.86
CA ARG A 105 -17.53 5.52 -15.86
C ARG A 105 -16.94 6.91 -15.71
N SER A 106 -15.63 6.99 -15.64
CA SER A 106 -14.90 8.25 -15.38
C SER A 106 -14.64 9.07 -16.65
N GLY A 107 -14.87 8.48 -17.83
CA GLY A 107 -14.75 9.13 -19.14
C GLY A 107 -13.32 9.25 -19.66
N SER A 108 -12.30 8.86 -18.90
CA SER A 108 -10.92 8.80 -19.39
C SER A 108 -10.02 7.82 -18.61
N PRO A 109 -8.98 7.24 -19.23
CA PRO A 109 -7.99 6.46 -18.52
C PRO A 109 -7.25 7.23 -17.42
N ALA A 110 -7.00 8.53 -17.61
CA ALA A 110 -6.34 9.34 -16.59
C ALA A 110 -7.19 9.48 -15.32
N SER A 111 -8.50 9.72 -15.48
CA SER A 111 -9.45 9.76 -14.36
C SER A 111 -9.59 8.39 -13.69
N ALA A 112 -9.68 7.31 -14.48
CA ALA A 112 -9.84 5.96 -13.96
C ALA A 112 -8.67 5.50 -13.08
N ARG A 113 -7.43 5.87 -13.44
CA ARG A 113 -6.22 5.52 -12.67
C ARG A 113 -6.22 6.05 -11.24
N MET A 114 -7.00 7.10 -10.95
CA MET A 114 -7.17 7.64 -9.60
C MET A 114 -7.91 6.67 -8.67
N LEU A 115 -8.69 5.75 -9.23
CA LEU A 115 -9.60 4.84 -8.52
C LEU A 115 -9.22 3.37 -8.70
N VAL A 116 -8.76 2.98 -9.89
CA VAL A 116 -8.41 1.59 -10.23
C VAL A 116 -7.11 1.60 -11.03
N SER A 117 -6.10 0.87 -10.55
CA SER A 117 -4.83 0.71 -11.28
C SER A 117 -5.00 -0.19 -12.52
N PRO A 118 -4.27 0.07 -13.62
CA PRO A 118 -4.20 -0.87 -14.73
C PRO A 118 -3.46 -2.17 -14.32
N PRO A 119 -3.62 -3.28 -15.06
CA PRO A 119 -3.07 -4.58 -14.64
C PRO A 119 -1.56 -4.59 -14.40
N ALA A 120 -0.78 -3.91 -15.24
CA ALA A 120 0.67 -3.86 -15.12
C ALA A 120 1.16 -3.18 -13.82
N GLU A 121 0.33 -2.33 -13.22
CA GLU A 121 0.68 -1.53 -12.05
C GLU A 121 0.06 -2.07 -10.77
N SER A 122 -0.98 -2.90 -10.87
CA SER A 122 -1.71 -3.43 -9.72
C SER A 122 -0.86 -4.36 -8.87
N ASN A 123 -0.67 -4.00 -7.60
CA ASN A 123 0.04 -4.84 -6.63
C ASN A 123 -0.79 -6.07 -6.19
N HIS A 124 -2.10 -6.07 -6.43
CA HIS A 124 -2.92 -7.29 -6.34
C HIS A 124 -2.54 -8.30 -7.44
N VAL A 125 -2.25 -7.83 -8.66
CA VAL A 125 -1.80 -8.72 -9.75
C VAL A 125 -0.42 -9.29 -9.44
N LYS A 126 0.43 -8.54 -8.74
CA LYS A 126 1.75 -9.03 -8.28
C LYS A 126 1.68 -9.96 -7.06
N GLY A 127 0.50 -10.14 -6.47
CA GLY A 127 0.32 -11.00 -5.29
C GLY A 127 0.91 -10.43 -3.99
N ILE A 128 1.22 -9.13 -3.94
CA ILE A 128 1.83 -8.49 -2.76
C ILE A 128 0.87 -7.53 -2.02
N ALA A 129 -0.35 -7.33 -2.53
CA ALA A 129 -1.37 -6.50 -1.89
C ALA A 129 -2.43 -7.33 -1.15
N LEU A 130 -2.95 -6.75 -0.07
CA LEU A 130 -3.88 -7.35 0.88
C LEU A 130 -4.97 -6.33 1.24
N ASP A 131 -6.21 -6.56 0.83
CA ASP A 131 -7.37 -5.79 1.30
C ASP A 131 -7.93 -6.45 2.57
N VAL A 132 -7.56 -5.89 3.72
CA VAL A 132 -7.75 -6.46 5.05
C VAL A 132 -9.13 -6.14 5.63
N ARG A 133 -9.66 -7.11 6.39
CA ARG A 133 -10.87 -6.99 7.22
C ARG A 133 -10.72 -7.74 8.55
N PRO A 134 -11.56 -7.46 9.57
CA PRO A 134 -12.40 -6.27 9.67
C PRO A 134 -11.54 -5.02 9.93
N HIS A 135 -12.18 -3.88 10.15
CA HIS A 135 -11.49 -2.61 10.41
C HIS A 135 -10.52 -2.71 11.61
N GLU A 136 -10.90 -3.42 12.66
CA GLU A 136 -10.03 -3.65 13.83
C GLU A 136 -8.79 -4.47 13.47
N GLY A 137 -8.92 -5.40 12.51
CA GLY A 137 -7.78 -6.17 12.00
C GLY A 137 -6.82 -5.31 11.17
N ALA A 138 -7.38 -4.42 10.34
CA ALA A 138 -6.59 -3.43 9.60
C ALA A 138 -5.88 -2.46 10.54
N ARG A 139 -6.57 -1.92 11.56
CA ARG A 139 -5.96 -1.05 12.59
C ARG A 139 -4.80 -1.74 13.29
N TRP A 140 -4.97 -3.02 13.67
CA TRP A 140 -3.88 -3.77 14.29
C TRP A 140 -2.67 -3.92 13.35
N LEU A 141 -2.87 -4.13 12.06
CA LEU A 141 -1.78 -4.15 11.08
C LEU A 141 -1.14 -2.78 10.87
N GLU A 142 -1.90 -1.69 10.95
CA GLU A 142 -1.32 -0.35 10.89
C GLU A 142 -0.36 -0.10 12.08
N GLU A 143 -0.70 -0.61 13.26
CA GLU A 143 0.12 -0.50 14.47
C GLU A 143 1.29 -1.50 14.55
N HIS A 144 1.09 -2.73 14.07
CA HIS A 144 2.03 -3.85 14.30
C HIS A 144 2.61 -4.46 13.01
N GLY A 145 2.17 -4.02 11.83
CA GLY A 145 2.48 -4.65 10.55
C GLY A 145 3.93 -4.50 10.10
N ALA A 146 4.62 -3.44 10.56
CA ALA A 146 6.00 -3.15 10.18
C ALA A 146 6.97 -4.30 10.50
N ARG A 147 6.74 -5.07 11.59
CA ARG A 147 7.57 -6.24 11.94
C ARG A 147 7.40 -7.44 11.00
N TYR A 148 6.42 -7.36 10.10
CA TYR A 148 6.13 -8.35 9.05
C TYR A 148 6.27 -7.75 7.66
N ASP A 149 6.81 -6.53 7.56
CA ASP A 149 6.91 -5.79 6.31
C ASP A 149 5.56 -5.53 5.63
N LEU A 150 4.48 -5.45 6.41
CA LEU A 150 3.13 -5.16 5.94
C LEU A 150 2.78 -3.71 6.26
N TYR A 151 2.50 -2.92 5.23
CA TYR A 151 2.30 -1.48 5.35
C TYR A 151 1.04 -1.01 4.66
N ARG A 152 0.30 -0.12 5.32
CA ARG A 152 -0.81 0.60 4.69
C ARG A 152 -0.24 1.62 3.71
N ILE A 153 -0.71 1.60 2.46
CA ILE A 153 -0.14 2.44 1.40
C ILE A 153 -0.99 3.69 1.12
N TYR A 154 -2.31 3.62 1.26
CA TYR A 154 -3.19 4.72 0.90
C TYR A 154 -3.89 5.39 2.09
N ASP A 155 -4.07 6.70 2.01
CA ASP A 155 -4.78 7.51 2.99
C ASP A 155 -6.28 7.25 2.99
N ASN A 156 -6.86 7.18 1.79
CA ASN A 156 -8.27 6.91 1.58
C ASN A 156 -8.67 5.43 1.74
N GLU A 157 -7.72 4.49 1.75
CA GLU A 157 -8.00 3.05 1.83
C GLU A 157 -7.43 2.46 3.12
N TRP A 158 -8.23 2.46 4.19
CA TRP A 158 -7.83 1.89 5.48
C TRP A 158 -7.63 0.38 5.45
N TRP A 159 -8.21 -0.29 4.47
CA TRP A 159 -8.12 -1.73 4.30
C TRP A 159 -6.90 -2.16 3.49
N HIS A 160 -6.24 -1.28 2.73
CA HIS A 160 -5.25 -1.69 1.75
C HIS A 160 -3.82 -1.72 2.31
N PHE A 161 -3.22 -2.90 2.34
CA PHE A 161 -1.85 -3.14 2.78
C PHE A 161 -1.01 -3.79 1.68
N GLU A 162 0.29 -3.55 1.71
CA GLU A 162 1.25 -4.17 0.79
C GLU A 162 2.45 -4.74 1.56
N TYR A 163 3.04 -5.82 1.01
CA TYR A 163 4.26 -6.44 1.50
C TYR A 163 5.51 -5.80 0.87
N HIS A 164 6.36 -5.18 1.70
CA HIS A 164 7.59 -4.46 1.31
C HIS A 164 8.82 -4.90 2.15
N PRO A 165 9.39 -6.09 1.89
CA PRO A 165 10.48 -6.65 2.72
C PRO A 165 11.78 -5.85 2.66
N ASP A 166 12.02 -5.15 1.56
CA ASP A 166 13.26 -4.39 1.33
C ASP A 166 13.22 -2.99 1.98
N SER A 167 12.19 -2.70 2.78
CA SER A 167 11.99 -1.41 3.44
C SER A 167 12.87 -1.19 4.67
N GLY A 168 13.54 -2.24 5.16
CA GLY A 168 14.37 -2.18 6.37
C GLY A 168 13.56 -1.78 7.62
N GLY A 169 12.29 -2.18 7.69
CA GLY A 169 11.37 -1.84 8.76
C GLY A 169 10.84 -0.39 8.72
N ARG A 170 11.11 0.36 7.65
CA ARG A 170 10.63 1.74 7.49
C ARG A 170 9.40 1.76 6.58
N PRO A 171 8.24 2.24 7.04
CA PRO A 171 7.05 2.28 6.20
C PRO A 171 7.28 3.15 4.95
N PRO A 172 6.86 2.70 3.76
CA PRO A 172 6.78 3.55 2.59
C PRO A 172 5.93 4.80 2.89
N ARG A 173 6.24 5.91 2.22
CA ARG A 173 5.40 7.12 2.34
C ARG A 173 4.00 6.81 1.84
N ARG A 174 3.00 7.04 2.70
CA ARG A 174 1.59 6.91 2.34
C ARG A 174 1.20 7.89 1.24
N ARG A 175 0.32 7.44 0.36
CA ARG A 175 -0.20 8.19 -0.78
C ARG A 175 -1.66 8.56 -0.52
N PRO A 176 -2.15 9.69 -1.04
CA PRO A 176 -3.56 10.04 -0.88
C PRO A 176 -4.53 9.00 -1.46
N HIS A 177 -4.20 8.42 -2.61
CA HIS A 177 -4.98 7.41 -3.36
C HIS A 177 -4.11 6.71 -4.45
N PRO A 178 -4.60 5.64 -5.12
CA PRO A 178 -3.81 4.85 -6.09
C PRO A 178 -3.20 5.61 -7.26
N GLY A 179 -3.91 6.57 -7.86
CA GLY A 179 -3.42 7.27 -9.07
C GLY A 179 -2.31 8.31 -8.86
N VAL A 180 -1.74 8.44 -7.66
CA VAL A 180 -0.58 9.33 -7.45
C VAL A 180 0.71 8.55 -7.70
N ASP A 181 1.28 8.69 -8.90
CA ASP A 181 2.66 8.28 -9.18
C ASP A 181 3.66 9.28 -8.59
N HIS A 182 4.89 8.81 -8.32
CA HIS A 182 6.02 9.67 -7.91
C HIS A 182 6.48 10.57 -9.07
N VAL A 183 5.65 11.52 -9.49
CA VAL A 183 6.08 12.59 -10.38
C VAL A 183 6.40 13.82 -9.50
N SER A 184 7.69 14.14 -9.46
CA SER A 184 8.29 15.43 -9.05
C SER A 184 8.85 15.60 -7.63
N GLU A 185 9.82 14.80 -7.20
CA GLU A 185 10.92 15.33 -6.34
C GLU A 185 12.18 15.69 -7.15
N ARG A 186 12.25 15.26 -8.43
CA ARG A 186 13.34 15.63 -9.35
C ARG A 186 13.09 16.90 -10.16
N GLY A 187 11.85 17.41 -10.20
CA GLY A 187 11.46 18.61 -10.97
C GLY A 187 11.61 19.93 -10.20
N GLU A 188 11.53 19.91 -8.87
CA GLU A 188 11.51 21.13 -8.04
C GLU A 188 12.90 21.71 -7.71
N ARG A 189 14.00 21.01 -8.03
CA ARG A 189 15.37 21.53 -7.82
C ARG A 189 15.96 22.29 -9.02
N ARG A 190 15.22 22.48 -10.13
CA ARG A 190 15.76 23.15 -11.34
C ARG A 190 15.05 24.43 -11.78
N ALA A 191 13.97 24.84 -11.12
CA ALA A 191 13.32 26.13 -11.41
C ALA A 191 13.65 27.15 -10.30
N GLY A 192 14.89 27.66 -10.33
CA GLY A 192 15.20 28.93 -9.66
C GLY A 192 14.59 30.09 -10.45
N PRO A 193 13.96 31.07 -9.81
CA PRO A 193 13.19 32.11 -10.51
C PRO A 193 14.12 33.03 -11.30
N GLY A 194 13.75 33.25 -12.57
CA GLY A 194 14.34 34.27 -13.41
C GLY A 194 14.07 35.66 -12.85
N GLU A 195 15.12 36.43 -12.67
CA GLU A 195 15.06 37.81 -12.21
C GLU A 195 15.04 38.75 -13.44
N THR A 196 13.86 39.26 -13.78
CA THR A 196 13.71 40.32 -14.78
C THR A 196 13.41 41.66 -14.10
N GLY A 197 14.37 42.59 -14.18
CA GLY A 197 14.13 44.00 -14.52
C GLY A 197 14.02 45.04 -13.39
N SER A 198 15.01 45.96 -13.40
CA SER A 198 14.83 47.44 -13.51
C SER A 198 15.49 48.29 -12.41
N ARG A 199 16.46 49.13 -12.79
CA ARG A 199 16.50 50.60 -12.55
C ARG A 199 17.71 51.29 -13.22
N ARG A 200 17.43 52.41 -13.91
CA ARG A 200 18.35 53.45 -14.45
C ARG A 200 19.17 54.07 -13.30
N GLY A 201 20.43 54.53 -13.36
CA GLY A 201 21.29 55.32 -14.27
C GLY A 201 22.25 56.18 -13.37
N PRO A 202 23.10 57.14 -13.80
CA PRO A 202 23.90 57.28 -15.03
C PRO A 202 25.42 57.59 -14.79
N ALA A 203 26.18 57.58 -15.90
CA ALA A 203 27.40 58.37 -16.22
C ALA A 203 28.72 58.22 -15.42
N ARG A 204 29.77 57.72 -16.11
CA ARG A 204 30.99 58.53 -16.39
C ARG A 204 31.83 57.93 -17.53
N ALA A 205 32.36 58.83 -18.35
CA ALA A 205 33.16 58.60 -19.54
C ALA A 205 34.53 57.95 -19.26
N VAL A 206 35.16 57.35 -20.28
CA VAL A 206 36.39 57.86 -20.92
C VAL A 206 36.92 56.90 -22.01
N ARG A 207 37.13 57.51 -23.19
CA ARG A 207 38.06 57.24 -24.30
C ARG A 207 37.84 56.13 -25.32
N ALA A 208 38.19 56.55 -26.54
CA ALA A 208 38.03 55.94 -27.85
C ALA A 208 39.37 55.41 -28.40
N GLU A 209 39.25 54.36 -29.23
CA GLU A 209 39.98 54.03 -30.48
C GLU A 209 41.52 53.88 -30.49
N PRO A 210 42.14 53.19 -31.50
CA PRO A 210 41.61 52.71 -32.80
C PRO A 210 41.95 51.24 -33.17
N PRO A 211 41.57 50.77 -34.39
CA PRO A 211 41.73 49.38 -34.85
C PRO A 211 42.93 49.15 -35.79
N ALA A 212 43.15 47.88 -36.15
CA ALA A 212 43.60 47.35 -37.45
C ALA A 212 44.86 46.44 -37.43
N SER A 213 44.73 45.30 -38.13
CA SER A 213 45.71 44.60 -39.00
C SER A 213 45.46 43.08 -38.88
N GLU A 214 44.73 42.45 -39.79
CA GLU A 214 45.14 41.88 -41.09
C GLU A 214 46.21 40.76 -41.05
N ALA A 215 45.76 39.57 -41.46
CA ALA A 215 46.33 38.68 -42.48
C ALA A 215 47.73 38.01 -42.33
N GLY A 216 47.81 36.76 -42.83
CA GLY A 216 49.02 36.11 -43.35
C GLY A 216 49.56 34.99 -42.45
N VAL A 217 49.19 33.71 -42.65
CA VAL A 217 49.86 32.74 -43.55
C VAL A 217 51.34 32.52 -43.20
N HIS A 218 51.62 31.37 -42.58
CA HIS A 218 52.63 30.40 -43.02
C HIS A 218 52.29 29.02 -42.48
#